data_AF-A0A2E2C0Z2-F1
#
_entry.id   AF-A0A2E2C0Z2-F1
#
_cell.length_a   1.000
_cell.length_b   1.000
_cell.length_c   1.000
_cell.angle_alpha   90.00
_cell.angle_beta   90.00
_cell.angle_gamma   90.00
#
_symmetry.space_group_name_H-M   'P 1'
#
loop_
_entity.id
_entity.type
_entity.pdbx_description
1 polymer ?
#
loop_
_entity_poly.entity_id
_entity_poly.type
_entity_poly.pdbx_seq_one_letter_code
_entity_poly.pdbx_strand_id
1 'polypeptide(L)'
;MVKRIHLPTVLGMMLFLCSTSIAPVNGTPKKGVMTKLSLKPDAPQVDLFAGIEKQQLGARVYPMSAYSSSVFISNLTTEPLTVKIPAAVSSVHILAQAGPGPGLLQSLQDGQQTQVGDSQAVGGNLNPVGNNQNIDFNGLFTIPPEQTVKLKLSSVCLEHGKPCPSSIKTYELRPIESQVKDQALVLVLQKFNPKRDDLEMVQAVAWHLSSHMGWQELASKKKNKIIGGGIPYFTPAQLTAAQKVVELARIESHKLEAREAKPFTDSKEDSVARPILSRIRQ
;
A
#
# COMPACT_ATOMS: atom_id res chain seq x y z
N MET A 1 16.07 65.66 -52.88
CA MET A 1 15.31 66.62 -52.05
C MET A 1 14.18 65.89 -51.34
N VAL A 2 14.35 65.76 -50.02
CA VAL A 2 13.39 65.42 -48.94
C VAL A 2 12.14 64.59 -49.32
N LYS A 3 12.12 63.31 -48.93
CA LYS A 3 10.87 62.58 -48.66
C LYS A 3 10.96 61.84 -47.34
N ARG A 4 9.86 61.98 -46.59
CA ARG A 4 9.64 61.71 -45.17
C ARG A 4 9.73 60.22 -44.84
N ILE A 5 10.44 59.89 -43.76
CA ILE A 5 10.44 58.54 -43.18
C ILE A 5 9.25 58.48 -42.21
N HIS A 6 8.30 57.59 -42.51
CA HIS A 6 7.18 57.28 -41.63
C HIS A 6 7.62 56.26 -40.57
N LEU A 7 7.31 56.57 -39.32
CA LEU A 7 7.44 55.72 -38.14
C LEU A 7 6.33 54.65 -38.16
N PRO A 8 6.62 53.34 -38.03
CA PRO A 8 5.62 52.36 -37.64
C PRO A 8 5.74 52.02 -36.15
N THR A 9 4.60 52.23 -35.50
CA THR A 9 4.14 51.88 -34.17
C THR A 9 4.58 50.48 -33.71
N VAL A 10 5.31 50.41 -32.60
CA VAL A 10 5.57 49.15 -31.88
C VAL A 10 4.35 48.85 -31.00
N LEU A 11 3.50 47.93 -31.47
CA LEU A 11 2.39 47.39 -30.71
C LEU A 11 2.93 46.34 -29.73
N GLY A 12 2.81 46.63 -28.43
CA GLY A 12 3.26 45.75 -27.35
C GLY A 12 2.48 44.44 -27.31
N MET A 13 3.18 43.34 -27.59
CA MET A 13 2.72 41.99 -27.36
C MET A 13 3.00 41.63 -25.89
N MET A 14 2.02 41.92 -25.02
CA MET A 14 2.04 41.54 -23.62
C MET A 14 1.84 40.02 -23.53
N LEU A 15 2.95 39.30 -23.35
CA LEU A 15 2.98 37.85 -23.18
C LEU A 15 2.35 37.50 -21.82
N PHE A 16 1.08 37.08 -21.83
CA PHE A 16 0.44 36.46 -20.68
C PHE A 16 1.12 35.11 -20.39
N LEU A 17 2.07 35.12 -19.45
CA LEU A 17 2.59 33.93 -18.81
C LEU A 17 1.47 33.33 -17.93
N CYS A 18 0.61 32.52 -18.51
CA CYS A 18 -0.26 31.61 -17.77
C CYS A 18 0.63 30.57 -17.09
N SER A 19 1.00 30.84 -15.83
CA SER A 19 1.55 29.85 -14.92
C SER A 19 0.49 28.77 -14.66
N THR A 20 0.52 27.70 -15.45
CA THR A 20 -0.25 26.49 -15.14
C THR A 20 0.40 25.84 -13.92
N SER A 21 -0.03 26.23 -12.73
CA SER A 21 0.27 25.48 -11.50
C SER A 21 -0.24 24.06 -11.68
N ILE A 22 0.69 23.11 -11.81
CA ILE A 22 0.40 21.68 -11.78
C ILE A 22 -0.27 21.43 -10.43
N ALA A 23 -1.56 21.09 -10.44
CA ALA A 23 -2.26 20.74 -9.22
C ALA A 23 -1.51 19.56 -8.56
N PRO A 24 -1.13 19.66 -7.28
CA PRO A 24 -0.47 18.57 -6.60
C PRO A 24 -1.41 17.36 -6.59
N VAL A 25 -0.88 16.19 -6.92
CA VAL A 25 -1.61 14.92 -6.75
C VAL A 25 -2.10 14.83 -5.30
N ASN A 26 -3.34 14.39 -5.11
CA ASN A 26 -3.94 14.22 -3.78
C ASN A 26 -2.99 13.48 -2.82
N GLY A 27 -2.83 13.99 -1.59
CA GLY A 27 -1.90 13.46 -0.58
C GLY A 27 -0.46 13.97 -0.65
N THR A 28 -0.12 14.86 -1.60
CA THR A 28 1.14 15.61 -1.53
C THR A 28 1.07 16.60 -0.35
N PRO A 29 2.05 16.61 0.58
CA PRO A 29 1.98 17.46 1.76
C PRO A 29 1.84 18.96 1.40
N LYS A 30 0.71 19.58 1.77
CA LYS A 30 0.48 21.04 1.57
C LYS A 30 0.97 21.88 2.76
N LYS A 31 1.02 21.29 3.96
CA LYS A 31 1.46 21.89 5.23
C LYS A 31 2.38 20.91 5.99
N GLY A 32 2.93 21.34 7.11
CA GLY A 32 3.97 20.63 7.87
C GLY A 32 3.75 19.11 8.01
N VAL A 33 4.81 18.34 7.77
CA VAL A 33 4.78 16.89 7.96
C VAL A 33 5.01 16.58 9.43
N MET A 34 3.99 16.02 10.08
CA MET A 34 4.14 15.51 11.44
C MET A 34 4.55 14.04 11.42
N THR A 35 5.49 13.73 12.30
CA THR A 35 5.89 12.35 12.60
C THR A 35 5.24 11.89 13.89
N LYS A 36 5.04 12.78 14.87
CA LYS A 36 4.43 12.46 16.17
C LYS A 36 2.94 12.13 16.02
N LEU A 37 2.57 10.92 16.42
CA LEU A 37 1.18 10.46 16.44
C LEU A 37 0.54 10.76 17.80
N SER A 38 -0.76 11.02 17.79
CA SER A 38 -1.58 11.19 18.99
C SER A 38 -2.98 10.66 18.72
N LEU A 39 -3.67 10.15 19.74
CA LEU A 39 -5.06 9.74 19.64
C LEU A 39 -5.93 10.67 20.48
N LYS A 40 -6.92 11.30 19.85
CA LYS A 40 -7.95 12.08 20.52
C LYS A 40 -9.26 11.28 20.52
N PRO A 41 -9.84 10.98 21.69
CA PRO A 41 -11.06 10.18 21.77
C PRO A 41 -12.30 10.89 21.18
N ASP A 42 -12.31 12.23 21.18
CA ASP A 42 -13.48 13.02 20.77
C ASP A 42 -13.53 13.38 19.28
N ALA A 43 -12.50 12.99 18.50
CA ALA A 43 -12.44 13.31 17.08
C ALA A 43 -13.20 12.25 16.26
N PRO A 44 -13.93 12.65 15.20
CA PRO A 44 -14.61 11.72 14.29
C PRO A 44 -13.64 10.65 13.77
N GLN A 45 -14.10 9.40 13.75
CA GLN A 45 -13.31 8.26 13.28
C GLN A 45 -13.70 7.90 11.84
N VAL A 46 -12.71 7.63 11.00
CA VAL A 46 -12.89 7.14 9.63
C VAL A 46 -11.89 6.03 9.30
N ASP A 47 -12.32 5.03 8.54
CA ASP A 47 -11.41 4.06 7.94
C ASP A 47 -10.60 4.71 6.82
N LEU A 48 -9.32 4.36 6.71
CA LEU A 48 -8.37 5.00 5.79
C LEU A 48 -8.90 5.09 4.36
N PHE A 49 -9.35 3.97 3.79
CA PHE A 49 -9.80 3.94 2.39
C PHE A 49 -11.16 4.61 2.20
N ALA A 50 -12.07 4.51 3.17
CA ALA A 50 -13.34 5.23 3.14
C ALA A 50 -13.12 6.76 3.19
N GLY A 51 -12.14 7.21 3.98
CA GLY A 51 -11.75 8.62 4.04
C GLY A 51 -11.11 9.12 2.75
N ILE A 52 -10.31 8.27 2.07
CA ILE A 52 -9.74 8.59 0.75
C ILE A 52 -10.84 8.70 -0.31
N GLU A 53 -11.78 7.76 -0.34
CA GLU A 53 -12.92 7.76 -1.27
C GLU A 53 -13.81 9.01 -1.09
N LYS A 54 -14.08 9.39 0.16
CA LYS A 54 -14.83 10.60 0.51
C LYS A 54 -14.04 11.90 0.36
N GLN A 55 -12.79 11.85 -0.12
CA GLN A 55 -11.90 13.01 -0.26
C GLN A 55 -11.64 13.77 1.07
N GLN A 56 -11.87 13.11 2.21
CA GLN A 56 -11.53 13.64 3.53
C GLN A 56 -10.04 13.42 3.84
N LEU A 57 -9.46 12.37 3.26
CA LEU A 57 -8.05 12.04 3.36
C LEU A 57 -7.40 12.03 1.97
N GLY A 58 -6.15 12.46 1.90
CA GLY A 58 -5.28 12.21 0.74
C GLY A 58 -4.15 11.26 1.13
N ALA A 59 -3.77 10.33 0.26
CA ALA A 59 -2.65 9.43 0.50
C ALA A 59 -1.69 9.41 -0.69
N ARG A 60 -0.39 9.57 -0.42
CA ARG A 60 0.66 9.47 -1.44
C ARG A 60 1.79 8.56 -0.98
N VAL A 61 2.21 7.65 -1.86
CA VAL A 61 3.28 6.70 -1.59
C VAL A 61 4.53 7.07 -2.38
N TYR A 62 5.66 7.09 -1.70
CA TYR A 62 6.99 7.28 -2.27
C TYR A 62 7.83 6.04 -1.99
N PRO A 63 7.95 5.12 -2.96
CA PRO A 63 8.77 3.93 -2.80
C PRO A 63 10.25 4.29 -2.75
N MET A 64 10.95 3.63 -1.84
CA MET A 64 12.41 3.72 -1.73
C MET A 64 13.06 2.40 -2.18
N SER A 65 12.41 1.28 -1.88
CA SER A 65 12.82 -0.06 -2.29
C SER A 65 11.64 -1.02 -2.27
N ALA A 66 11.88 -2.28 -2.63
CA ALA A 66 10.95 -3.40 -2.40
C ALA A 66 10.43 -3.47 -0.96
N TYR A 67 11.28 -3.12 0.01
CA TYR A 67 11.02 -3.34 1.44
C TYR A 67 10.58 -2.09 2.20
N SER A 68 10.62 -0.93 1.57
CA SER A 68 10.37 0.33 2.27
C SER A 68 9.78 1.40 1.34
N SER A 69 8.69 1.99 1.80
CA SER A 69 8.11 3.20 1.19
C SER A 69 7.75 4.21 2.26
N SER A 70 7.88 5.50 1.94
CA SER A 70 7.29 6.57 2.75
C SER A 70 5.86 6.82 2.30
N VAL A 71 4.91 6.79 3.23
CA VAL A 71 3.50 7.03 2.97
C VAL A 71 3.10 8.31 3.69
N PHE A 72 2.51 9.24 2.95
CA PHE A 72 2.00 10.50 3.47
C PHE A 72 0.49 10.44 3.47
N ILE A 73 -0.14 10.66 4.63
CA ILE A 73 -1.58 10.69 4.80
C ILE A 73 -1.95 12.10 5.26
N SER A 74 -2.67 12.83 4.43
CA SER A 74 -3.09 14.21 4.66
C SER A 74 -4.55 14.25 5.07
N ASN A 75 -4.86 14.96 6.15
CA ASN A 75 -6.22 15.38 6.45
C ASN A 75 -6.56 16.57 5.54
N LEU A 76 -7.60 16.43 4.72
CA LEU A 76 -8.05 17.47 3.79
C LEU A 76 -9.19 18.33 4.37
N THR A 77 -9.63 18.00 5.59
CA THR A 77 -10.70 18.71 6.29
C THR A 77 -10.15 19.77 7.25
N THR A 78 -11.03 20.65 7.70
CA THR A 78 -10.76 21.70 8.69
C THR A 78 -10.92 21.22 10.14
N GLU A 79 -11.29 19.96 10.36
CA GLU A 79 -11.50 19.36 11.68
C GLU A 79 -10.50 18.22 11.94
N PRO A 80 -10.14 17.93 13.20
CA PRO A 80 -9.28 16.79 13.51
C PRO A 80 -9.99 15.48 13.16
N LEU A 81 -9.28 14.55 12.53
CA LEU A 81 -9.85 13.30 12.04
C LEU A 81 -9.04 12.12 12.56
N THR A 82 -9.70 11.18 13.25
CA THR A 82 -9.10 9.93 13.69
C THR A 82 -9.19 8.90 12.57
N VAL A 83 -8.03 8.41 12.13
CA VAL A 83 -7.92 7.48 11.02
C VAL A 83 -7.64 6.08 11.55
N LYS A 84 -8.43 5.11 11.10
CA LYS A 84 -8.18 3.68 11.28
C LYS A 84 -7.52 3.12 10.04
N ILE A 85 -6.28 2.68 10.18
CA ILE A 85 -5.55 1.99 9.12
C ILE A 85 -5.77 0.47 9.25
N PRO A 86 -5.85 -0.26 8.13
CA PRO A 86 -5.90 -1.71 8.16
C PRO A 86 -4.54 -2.29 8.55
N ALA A 87 -4.54 -3.55 8.97
CA ALA A 87 -3.31 -4.26 9.32
C ALA A 87 -2.33 -4.33 8.14
N ALA A 88 -2.83 -4.59 6.92
CA ALA A 88 -2.03 -4.62 5.70
C ALA A 88 -2.64 -3.73 4.60
N VAL A 89 -1.76 -3.19 3.77
CA VAL A 89 -2.09 -2.35 2.61
C VAL A 89 -1.23 -2.76 1.42
N SER A 90 -1.68 -2.41 0.22
CA SER A 90 -0.88 -2.49 -1.00
C SER A 90 -0.57 -1.10 -1.55
N SER A 91 0.54 -0.98 -2.27
CA SER A 91 0.93 0.21 -3.02
C SER A 91 1.15 -0.18 -4.47
N VAL A 92 0.41 0.46 -5.37
CA VAL A 92 0.41 0.15 -6.80
C VAL A 92 0.78 1.37 -7.63
N HIS A 93 1.47 1.12 -8.74
CA HIS A 93 1.80 2.18 -9.67
C HIS A 93 0.56 2.58 -10.47
N ILE A 94 0.29 3.88 -10.54
CA ILE A 94 -0.77 4.42 -11.41
C ILE A 94 -0.16 4.85 -12.75
N LEU A 95 -0.69 4.30 -13.85
CA LEU A 95 -0.28 4.65 -15.22
C LEU A 95 -0.80 6.04 -15.65
N ALA A 96 -1.64 6.69 -14.84
CA ALA A 96 -2.46 7.84 -15.21
C ALA A 96 -1.80 9.22 -15.01
N GLN A 97 -0.56 9.41 -15.47
CA GLN A 97 -0.03 10.77 -15.70
C GLN A 97 0.48 10.99 -17.13
N ALA A 98 -0.11 10.29 -18.09
CA ALA A 98 -0.23 10.82 -19.44
C ALA A 98 -1.26 11.97 -19.43
N GLY A 99 -0.84 13.16 -19.01
CA GLY A 99 -1.58 14.38 -19.33
C GLY A 99 -1.66 14.56 -20.86
N PRO A 100 -2.62 15.35 -21.37
CA PRO A 100 -2.71 15.62 -22.80
C PRO A 100 -1.56 16.55 -23.22
N GLY A 101 -0.40 15.96 -23.53
CA GLY A 101 0.75 16.61 -24.17
C GLY A 101 2.11 16.26 -23.55
N PRO A 102 3.21 16.30 -24.32
CA PRO A 102 3.44 15.79 -25.67
C PRO A 102 4.14 14.41 -25.58
N GLY A 103 3.45 13.40 -25.06
CA GLY A 103 3.94 11.99 -25.09
C GLY A 103 4.00 11.38 -26.50
N LEU A 104 3.55 12.11 -27.51
CA LEU A 104 3.61 11.70 -28.92
C LEU A 104 5.03 11.83 -29.50
N LEU A 105 5.87 12.74 -28.97
CA LEU A 105 7.19 13.01 -29.55
C LEU A 105 8.28 12.03 -29.09
N GLN A 106 8.09 11.36 -27.96
CA GLN A 106 9.04 10.34 -27.46
C GLN A 106 8.94 9.01 -28.22
N SER A 107 7.92 8.83 -29.06
CA SER A 107 7.69 7.61 -29.84
C SER A 107 8.38 7.61 -31.22
N LEU A 108 9.10 8.67 -31.57
CA LEU A 108 9.70 8.84 -32.91
C LEU A 108 11.23 8.95 -32.92
N GLN A 109 11.91 8.77 -31.78
CA GLN A 109 13.37 8.78 -31.72
C GLN A 109 13.90 7.47 -31.14
N ASP A 110 14.46 6.67 -32.05
CA ASP A 110 15.28 5.48 -31.83
C ASP A 110 14.67 4.34 -31.01
N GLY A 111 14.20 3.31 -31.73
CA GLY A 111 14.81 1.96 -31.73
C GLY A 111 14.99 1.16 -30.42
N GLN A 112 14.74 1.72 -29.26
CA GLN A 112 14.70 1.02 -27.98
C GLN A 112 13.29 1.13 -27.42
N GLN A 113 12.55 0.04 -27.59
CA GLN A 113 11.42 -0.26 -26.72
C GLN A 113 11.94 -0.27 -25.27
N THR A 114 11.92 0.90 -24.62
CA THR A 114 11.92 0.93 -23.16
C THR A 114 10.58 0.34 -22.80
N GLN A 115 10.60 -0.95 -22.50
CA GLN A 115 9.47 -1.68 -21.97
C GLN A 115 8.92 -0.86 -20.81
N VAL A 116 7.83 -0.12 -21.04
CA VAL A 116 7.06 0.55 -19.99
C VAL A 116 6.33 -0.57 -19.27
N GLY A 117 7.11 -1.40 -18.59
CA GLY A 117 6.64 -2.54 -17.82
C GLY A 117 5.95 -2.01 -16.58
N ASP A 118 4.81 -2.61 -16.28
CA ASP A 118 4.12 -2.44 -15.01
C ASP A 118 5.12 -2.51 -13.87
N SER A 119 5.17 -1.42 -13.09
CA SER A 119 6.00 -1.42 -11.90
C SER A 119 5.47 -2.43 -10.90
N GLN A 120 6.39 -2.95 -10.10
CA GLN A 120 6.06 -3.84 -9.01
C GLN A 120 5.07 -3.22 -8.01
N ALA A 121 3.99 -3.94 -7.72
CA ALA A 121 3.15 -3.65 -6.56
C ALA A 121 3.82 -4.19 -5.29
N VAL A 122 3.68 -3.47 -4.19
CA VAL A 122 4.20 -3.92 -2.89
C VAL A 122 3.08 -4.04 -1.87
N GLY A 123 3.19 -4.97 -0.94
CA GLY A 123 2.23 -5.18 0.14
C GLY A 123 2.91 -5.30 1.49
N GLY A 124 2.26 -4.80 2.55
CA GLY A 124 2.75 -4.90 3.92
C GLY A 124 2.09 -3.92 4.88
N ASN A 125 2.77 -3.59 5.98
CA ASN A 125 2.18 -2.84 7.09
C ASN A 125 2.69 -1.40 7.15
N LEU A 126 1.79 -0.48 7.46
CA LEU A 126 2.14 0.89 7.82
C LEU A 126 2.65 0.92 9.27
N ASN A 127 3.74 1.63 9.50
CA ASN A 127 4.38 1.74 10.79
C ASN A 127 4.69 3.22 11.11
N PRO A 128 4.58 3.66 12.37
CA PRO A 128 5.04 4.97 12.78
C PRO A 128 6.54 5.15 12.55
N VAL A 129 6.96 6.39 12.30
CA VAL A 129 8.37 6.76 12.14
C VAL A 129 8.85 7.62 13.32
N GLY A 130 10.18 7.68 13.53
CA GLY A 130 10.79 8.49 14.59
C GLY A 130 10.46 8.02 16.00
N ASN A 131 10.30 8.94 16.94
CA ASN A 131 10.09 8.64 18.38
C ASN A 131 8.72 8.03 18.73
N ASN A 132 7.92 7.63 17.75
CA ASN A 132 6.61 6.99 17.97
C ASN A 132 6.68 5.47 18.08
N GLN A 133 7.87 4.89 18.15
CA GLN A 133 8.04 3.44 18.28
C GLN A 133 7.53 2.87 19.62
N ASN A 134 7.25 3.74 20.60
CA ASN A 134 6.73 3.38 21.94
C ASN A 134 5.22 3.62 22.09
N ILE A 135 4.52 4.05 21.04
CA ILE A 135 3.05 4.09 21.05
C ILE A 135 2.58 2.71 20.59
N ASP A 136 1.68 2.09 21.36
CA ASP A 136 0.96 0.89 20.93
C ASP A 136 0.15 1.23 19.68
N PHE A 137 0.78 1.03 18.53
CA PHE A 137 0.21 1.38 17.25
C PHE A 137 -0.80 0.33 16.83
N ASN A 138 -2.00 0.44 17.38
CA ASN A 138 -3.14 -0.41 17.03
C ASN A 138 -3.85 0.06 15.73
N GLY A 139 -3.11 0.72 14.85
CA GLY A 139 -3.64 1.27 13.59
C GLY A 139 -4.58 2.46 13.74
N LEU A 140 -4.66 3.12 14.90
CA LEU A 140 -5.52 4.28 15.14
C LEU A 140 -4.70 5.51 15.53
N PHE A 141 -4.91 6.64 14.86
CA PHE A 141 -4.29 7.91 15.21
C PHE A 141 -5.10 9.10 14.68
N THR A 142 -5.00 10.25 15.36
CA THR A 142 -5.65 11.49 14.96
C THR A 142 -4.70 12.38 14.17
N ILE A 143 -5.18 12.86 13.03
CA ILE A 143 -4.50 13.86 12.19
C ILE A 143 -5.20 15.21 12.41
N PRO A 144 -4.49 16.25 12.88
CA PRO A 144 -5.06 17.58 12.99
C PRO A 144 -5.53 18.14 11.63
N PRO A 145 -6.37 19.19 11.64
CA PRO A 145 -6.85 19.83 10.42
C PRO A 145 -5.73 20.18 9.46
N GLU A 146 -5.90 19.86 8.18
CA GLU A 146 -4.98 20.25 7.09
C GLU A 146 -3.51 19.78 7.26
N GLN A 147 -3.25 18.85 8.18
CA GLN A 147 -1.92 18.34 8.45
C GLN A 147 -1.65 17.02 7.73
N THR A 148 -0.37 16.69 7.57
CA THR A 148 0.06 15.44 6.94
C THR A 148 0.92 14.61 7.87
N VAL A 149 0.53 13.35 8.08
CA VAL A 149 1.32 12.36 8.81
C VAL A 149 2.20 11.58 7.83
N LYS A 150 3.46 11.34 8.22
CA LYS A 150 4.35 10.41 7.52
C LYS A 150 4.39 9.07 8.25
N LEU A 151 4.09 7.99 7.53
CA LEU A 151 4.27 6.60 7.97
C LEU A 151 5.30 5.89 7.07
N LYS A 152 5.85 4.79 7.57
CA LYS A 152 6.68 3.87 6.79
C LYS A 152 5.85 2.65 6.43
N LEU A 153 5.71 2.37 5.14
CA LEU A 153 5.24 1.07 4.66
C LEU A 153 6.45 0.13 4.62
N SER A 154 6.43 -0.87 5.50
CA SER A 154 7.38 -1.99 5.44
C SER A 154 6.73 -3.08 4.62
N SER A 155 7.30 -3.41 3.47
CA SER A 155 6.62 -4.18 2.44
C SER A 155 7.47 -5.29 1.85
N VAL A 156 6.87 -6.07 0.96
CA VAL A 156 7.54 -6.96 0.02
C VAL A 156 6.92 -6.81 -1.36
N CYS A 157 7.66 -7.18 -2.40
CA CYS A 157 7.14 -7.27 -3.77
C CYS A 157 6.06 -8.35 -3.85
N LEU A 158 4.89 -8.02 -4.40
CA LEU A 158 3.80 -8.98 -4.54
C LEU A 158 3.99 -9.92 -5.72
N GLU A 159 4.70 -9.49 -6.76
CA GLU A 159 4.92 -10.27 -7.97
C GLU A 159 6.41 -10.54 -8.17
N HIS A 160 6.76 -11.63 -8.84
CA HIS A 160 8.15 -11.88 -9.24
C HIS A 160 8.42 -11.31 -10.65
N GLY A 161 9.65 -10.86 -10.89
CA GLY A 161 10.12 -10.45 -12.22
C GLY A 161 9.77 -9.01 -12.63
N LYS A 162 8.87 -8.33 -11.92
CA LYS A 162 8.63 -6.89 -12.14
C LYS A 162 9.76 -6.03 -11.57
N PRO A 163 10.07 -4.88 -12.19
CA PRO A 163 11.08 -3.95 -11.70
C PRO A 163 10.78 -3.46 -10.28
N CYS A 164 11.80 -3.44 -9.43
CA CYS A 164 11.73 -2.91 -8.06
C CYS A 164 11.07 -1.51 -8.07
N PRO A 165 10.15 -1.21 -7.14
CA PRO A 165 9.46 0.07 -7.15
C PRO A 165 10.46 1.22 -6.90
N SER A 166 10.28 2.32 -7.64
CA SER A 166 11.14 3.50 -7.55
C SER A 166 10.31 4.77 -7.33
N SER A 167 10.91 5.76 -6.69
CA SER A 167 10.29 7.08 -6.40
C SER A 167 10.03 7.93 -7.64
N ILE A 168 10.59 7.55 -8.79
CA ILE A 168 10.39 8.24 -10.08
C ILE A 168 8.94 8.10 -10.55
N LYS A 169 8.30 6.99 -10.18
CA LYS A 169 6.95 6.63 -10.60
C LYS A 169 5.93 6.97 -9.51
N THR A 170 4.69 7.26 -9.88
CA THR A 170 3.64 7.64 -8.93
C THR A 170 2.87 6.41 -8.43
N TYR A 171 2.75 6.28 -7.12
CA TYR A 171 2.05 5.16 -6.49
C TYR A 171 0.89 5.63 -5.63
N GLU A 172 -0.17 4.84 -5.62
CA GLU A 172 -1.31 5.02 -4.74
C GLU A 172 -1.44 3.85 -3.77
N LEU A 173 -2.08 4.13 -2.64
CA LEU A 173 -2.37 3.13 -1.62
C LEU A 173 -3.71 2.46 -1.91
N ARG A 174 -3.77 1.15 -1.82
CA ARG A 174 -4.99 0.35 -2.00
C ARG A 174 -5.17 -0.68 -0.89
N PRO A 175 -6.42 -1.17 -0.67
CA PRO A 175 -6.64 -2.36 0.16
C PRO A 175 -5.80 -3.53 -0.34
N ILE A 176 -5.31 -4.37 0.57
CA ILE A 176 -4.43 -5.49 0.18
C ILE A 176 -5.20 -6.52 -0.65
N GLU A 177 -6.48 -6.71 -0.34
CA GLU A 177 -7.43 -7.61 -1.00
C GLU A 177 -7.70 -7.21 -2.46
N SER A 178 -7.45 -5.95 -2.82
CA SER A 178 -7.57 -5.50 -4.21
C SER A 178 -6.43 -6.01 -5.11
N GLN A 179 -5.30 -6.41 -4.53
CA GLN A 179 -4.11 -6.85 -5.25
C GLN A 179 -3.80 -8.34 -5.04
N VAL A 180 -4.16 -8.88 -3.88
CA VAL A 180 -3.87 -10.27 -3.51
C VAL A 180 -5.17 -11.06 -3.43
N LYS A 181 -5.26 -12.12 -4.25
CA LYS A 181 -6.41 -13.05 -4.24
C LYS A 181 -6.29 -14.15 -3.21
N ASP A 182 -5.06 -14.61 -2.93
CA ASP A 182 -4.79 -15.70 -2.00
C ASP A 182 -4.95 -15.21 -0.54
N GLN A 183 -5.92 -15.77 0.17
CA GLN A 183 -6.24 -15.39 1.55
C GLN A 183 -5.10 -15.73 2.54
N ALA A 184 -4.32 -16.79 2.27
CA ALA A 184 -3.16 -17.09 3.10
C ALA A 184 -2.09 -15.99 2.96
N LEU A 185 -1.90 -15.42 1.76
CA LEU A 185 -0.96 -14.32 1.58
C LEU A 185 -1.48 -13.03 2.26
N VAL A 186 -2.77 -12.73 2.16
CA VAL A 186 -3.39 -11.60 2.88
C VAL A 186 -3.14 -11.73 4.38
N LEU A 187 -3.41 -12.91 4.96
CA LEU A 187 -3.23 -13.18 6.38
C LEU A 187 -1.77 -13.04 6.82
N VAL A 188 -0.82 -13.57 6.03
CA VAL A 188 0.62 -13.42 6.31
C VAL A 188 1.00 -11.94 6.33
N LEU A 189 0.55 -11.16 5.35
CA LEU A 189 0.85 -9.73 5.30
C LEU A 189 0.17 -8.95 6.44
N GLN A 190 -1.02 -9.34 6.89
CA GLN A 190 -1.68 -8.73 8.04
C GLN A 190 -0.95 -9.01 9.36
N LYS A 191 -0.36 -10.20 9.50
CA LYS A 191 0.39 -10.62 10.70
C LYS A 191 1.87 -10.26 10.65
N PHE A 192 2.37 -9.86 9.50
CA PHE A 192 3.77 -9.51 9.28
C PHE A 192 4.21 -8.41 10.25
N ASN A 193 5.34 -8.64 10.92
CA ASN A 193 6.00 -7.68 11.78
C ASN A 193 7.43 -7.45 11.30
N PRO A 194 7.72 -6.31 10.65
CA PRO A 194 9.04 -6.02 10.08
C PRO A 194 10.17 -5.88 11.13
N LYS A 195 9.85 -5.82 12.43
CA LYS A 195 10.86 -5.82 13.51
C LYS A 195 11.25 -7.22 13.98
N ARG A 196 10.44 -8.24 13.69
CA ARG A 196 10.62 -9.62 14.17
C ARG A 196 10.80 -10.61 13.04
N ASP A 197 10.13 -10.39 11.92
CA ASP A 197 10.10 -11.30 10.79
C ASP A 197 11.16 -10.94 9.76
N ASP A 198 11.75 -11.97 9.15
CA ASP A 198 12.74 -11.85 8.09
C ASP A 198 12.05 -11.43 6.77
N LEU A 199 12.46 -10.29 6.21
CA LEU A 199 11.86 -9.70 5.01
C LEU A 199 12.02 -10.60 3.78
N GLU A 200 13.18 -11.23 3.61
CA GLU A 200 13.44 -12.17 2.53
C GLU A 200 12.58 -13.43 2.65
N MET A 201 12.36 -13.95 3.86
CA MET A 201 11.42 -15.04 4.09
C MET A 201 10.00 -14.66 3.65
N VAL A 202 9.52 -13.48 4.05
CA VAL A 202 8.19 -12.98 3.64
C VAL A 202 8.13 -12.72 2.12
N GLN A 203 9.22 -12.25 1.52
CA GLN A 203 9.33 -12.08 0.07
C GLN A 203 9.21 -13.42 -0.68
N ALA A 204 9.81 -14.50 -0.15
CA ALA A 204 9.66 -15.84 -0.69
C ALA A 204 8.23 -16.35 -0.58
N VAL A 205 7.56 -16.11 0.56
CA VAL A 205 6.13 -16.42 0.76
C VAL A 205 5.27 -15.69 -0.26
N ALA A 206 5.48 -14.39 -0.45
CA ALA A 206 4.72 -13.58 -1.40
C ALA A 206 4.87 -14.11 -2.83
N TRP A 207 6.09 -14.40 -3.28
CA TRP A 207 6.34 -14.95 -4.61
C TRP A 207 5.82 -16.37 -4.81
N HIS A 208 5.86 -17.21 -3.78
CA HIS A 208 5.29 -18.55 -3.83
C HIS A 208 3.76 -18.51 -4.01
N LEU A 209 3.06 -17.68 -3.22
CA LEU A 209 1.60 -17.63 -3.21
C LEU A 209 1.02 -16.81 -4.37
N SER A 210 1.62 -15.66 -4.68
CA SER A 210 1.10 -14.73 -5.71
C SER A 210 1.60 -15.06 -7.12
N SER A 211 2.87 -15.47 -7.27
CA SER A 211 3.48 -15.77 -8.57
C SER A 211 3.64 -17.28 -8.84
N HIS A 212 3.09 -18.13 -7.98
CA HIS A 212 3.11 -19.59 -8.11
C HIS A 212 4.51 -20.21 -8.30
N MET A 213 5.54 -19.56 -7.77
CA MET A 213 6.91 -20.06 -7.89
C MET A 213 7.13 -21.29 -7.01
N GLY A 214 7.75 -22.33 -7.57
CA GLY A 214 8.13 -23.52 -6.82
C GLY A 214 9.26 -23.23 -5.81
N TRP A 215 9.29 -23.97 -4.69
CA TRP A 215 10.36 -23.81 -3.68
C TRP A 215 11.76 -24.10 -4.22
N GLN A 216 11.88 -25.06 -5.13
CA GLN A 216 13.15 -25.33 -5.83
C GLN A 216 13.56 -24.18 -6.74
N GLU A 217 12.58 -23.55 -7.42
CA GLU A 217 12.86 -22.36 -8.23
C GLU A 217 13.35 -21.21 -7.34
N LEU A 218 12.68 -20.95 -6.21
CA LEU A 218 13.09 -19.95 -5.23
C LEU A 218 14.49 -20.24 -4.68
N ALA A 219 14.80 -21.50 -4.35
CA ALA A 219 16.14 -21.92 -3.89
C ALA A 219 17.23 -21.67 -4.92
N SER A 220 16.91 -21.77 -6.21
CA SER A 220 17.84 -21.53 -7.30
C SER A 220 18.05 -20.04 -7.63
N LYS A 221 17.22 -19.13 -7.08
CA LYS A 221 17.35 -17.69 -7.37
C LYS A 221 18.65 -17.15 -6.78
N LYS A 222 19.29 -16.28 -7.56
CA LYS A 222 20.54 -15.61 -7.19
C LYS A 222 20.47 -14.11 -7.42
N LYS A 223 20.99 -13.33 -6.49
CA LYS A 223 21.28 -11.89 -6.60
C LYS A 223 22.67 -11.69 -7.20
N ASN A 224 22.90 -10.52 -7.80
CA ASN A 224 24.22 -10.04 -8.23
C ASN A 224 25.00 -11.01 -9.13
N LYS A 225 24.35 -11.56 -10.16
CA LYS A 225 24.94 -12.55 -11.09
C LYS A 225 26.18 -12.07 -11.85
N ILE A 226 26.48 -10.78 -11.82
CA ILE A 226 27.53 -10.13 -12.61
C ILE A 226 28.95 -10.45 -12.07
N ILE A 227 29.09 -10.77 -10.77
CA ILE A 227 30.40 -11.07 -10.16
C ILE A 227 30.31 -12.41 -9.41
N GLY A 228 31.17 -13.37 -9.77
CA GLY A 228 31.40 -14.60 -8.99
C GLY A 228 30.26 -15.64 -8.95
N GLY A 229 29.34 -15.63 -9.92
CA GLY A 229 28.28 -16.65 -10.02
C GLY A 229 27.04 -16.37 -9.15
N GLY A 230 26.98 -15.21 -8.48
CA GLY A 230 25.85 -14.68 -7.72
C GLY A 230 25.65 -15.33 -6.35
N ILE A 231 25.15 -14.53 -5.40
CA ILE A 231 24.76 -15.02 -4.06
C ILE A 231 23.32 -15.53 -4.09
N PRO A 232 22.97 -16.62 -3.39
CA PRO A 232 21.58 -17.06 -3.26
C PRO A 232 20.68 -15.92 -2.80
N TYR A 233 19.50 -15.82 -3.41
CA TYR A 233 18.53 -14.80 -3.02
C TYR A 233 17.98 -15.08 -1.62
N PHE A 234 17.72 -16.37 -1.34
CA PHE A 234 17.20 -16.89 -0.08
C PHE A 234 18.16 -17.95 0.48
N THR A 235 18.26 -18.01 1.81
CA THR A 235 18.96 -19.09 2.51
C THR A 235 18.05 -20.32 2.67
N PRO A 236 18.60 -21.53 2.86
CA PRO A 236 17.80 -22.73 3.13
C PRO A 236 16.91 -22.59 4.39
N ALA A 237 17.40 -21.88 5.40
CA ALA A 237 16.64 -21.62 6.64
C ALA A 237 15.42 -20.73 6.38
N GLN A 238 15.59 -19.66 5.59
CA GLN A 238 14.49 -18.78 5.18
C GLN A 238 13.43 -19.54 4.38
N LEU A 239 13.83 -20.41 3.45
CA LEU A 239 12.89 -21.20 2.65
C LEU A 239 12.12 -22.22 3.50
N THR A 240 12.80 -22.88 4.45
CA THR A 240 12.16 -23.81 5.39
C THR A 240 11.16 -23.08 6.28
N ALA A 241 11.50 -21.88 6.76
CA ALA A 241 10.58 -21.04 7.53
C ALA A 241 9.39 -20.57 6.68
N ALA A 242 9.64 -20.11 5.45
CA ALA A 242 8.59 -19.69 4.52
C ALA A 242 7.58 -20.82 4.24
N GLN A 243 8.05 -22.05 4.01
CA GLN A 243 7.19 -23.22 3.84
C GLN A 243 6.26 -23.44 5.04
N LYS A 244 6.81 -23.37 6.27
CA LYS A 244 6.02 -23.50 7.50
C LYS A 244 4.99 -22.40 7.63
N VAL A 245 5.37 -21.15 7.36
CA VAL A 245 4.47 -19.99 7.43
C VAL A 245 3.33 -20.14 6.42
N VAL A 246 3.62 -20.54 5.18
CA VAL A 246 2.61 -20.81 4.14
C VAL A 246 1.62 -21.86 4.59
N GLU A 247 2.10 -22.98 5.13
CA GLU A 247 1.24 -24.08 5.57
C GLU A 247 0.31 -23.64 6.70
N LEU A 248 0.86 -22.97 7.72
CA LEU A 248 0.06 -22.43 8.83
C LEU A 248 -0.96 -21.40 8.35
N ALA A 249 -0.57 -20.53 7.41
CA ALA A 249 -1.45 -19.51 6.86
C ALA A 249 -2.62 -20.12 6.08
N ARG A 250 -2.38 -21.18 5.28
CA ARG A 250 -3.45 -21.92 4.59
C ARG A 250 -4.42 -22.60 5.55
N ILE A 251 -3.90 -23.27 6.58
CA ILE A 251 -4.74 -23.89 7.61
C ILE A 251 -5.61 -22.84 8.29
N GLU A 252 -5.04 -21.68 8.63
CA GLU A 252 -5.76 -20.61 9.30
C GLU A 252 -6.77 -19.92 8.37
N SER A 253 -6.41 -19.63 7.11
CA SER A 253 -7.33 -19.03 6.14
C SER A 253 -8.54 -19.93 5.89
N HIS A 254 -8.35 -21.24 5.71
CA HIS A 254 -9.45 -22.19 5.56
C HIS A 254 -10.33 -22.28 6.81
N LYS A 255 -9.74 -22.17 8.01
CA LYS A 255 -10.53 -22.11 9.26
C LYS A 255 -11.38 -20.85 9.34
N LEU A 256 -10.86 -19.70 8.89
CA LEU A 256 -11.61 -18.44 8.86
C LEU A 256 -12.74 -18.52 7.83
N GLU A 257 -12.47 -18.98 6.62
CA GLU A 257 -13.47 -19.21 5.58
C GLU A 257 -14.58 -20.15 6.06
N ALA A 258 -14.23 -21.25 6.74
CA ALA A 258 -15.20 -22.19 7.30
C ALA A 258 -16.05 -21.59 8.43
N ARG A 259 -15.51 -20.65 9.21
CA ARG A 259 -16.26 -19.91 10.25
C ARG A 259 -17.21 -18.91 9.62
N GLU A 260 -16.78 -18.21 8.57
CA GLU A 260 -17.62 -17.26 7.84
C GLU A 260 -18.75 -17.96 7.06
N ALA A 261 -18.48 -19.13 6.49
CA ALA A 261 -19.47 -19.95 5.79
C ALA A 261 -20.50 -20.60 6.72
N LYS A 262 -20.20 -20.69 8.02
CA LYS A 262 -21.13 -21.15 9.06
C LYS A 262 -21.39 -20.01 10.04
N PRO A 263 -22.14 -18.96 9.65
CA PRO A 263 -22.63 -18.00 10.63
C PRO A 263 -23.54 -18.78 11.57
N PHE A 264 -23.09 -18.95 12.81
CA PHE A 264 -23.82 -19.66 13.83
C PHE A 264 -25.14 -18.92 14.09
N THR A 265 -26.26 -19.50 13.66
CA THR A 265 -27.60 -19.10 14.06
C THR A 265 -27.78 -19.45 15.53
N ASP A 266 -27.26 -18.62 16.43
CA ASP A 266 -27.62 -18.68 17.85
C ASP A 266 -28.86 -17.82 18.08
N SER A 267 -29.98 -18.21 17.47
CA SER A 267 -31.27 -17.81 17.98
C SER A 267 -31.57 -18.74 19.15
N LYS A 268 -31.22 -18.28 20.35
CA LYS A 268 -32.04 -18.34 21.55
C LYS A 268 -33.33 -19.16 21.36
N GLU A 269 -33.29 -20.44 21.67
CA GLU A 269 -34.50 -21.21 21.96
C GLU A 269 -34.59 -21.34 23.48
N ASP A 270 -35.55 -20.56 23.99
CA ASP A 270 -35.92 -20.49 25.38
C ASP A 270 -36.33 -21.86 25.92
N SER A 271 -36.15 -21.99 27.23
CA SER A 271 -36.92 -22.84 28.13
C SER A 271 -38.34 -23.17 27.63
N VAL A 272 -38.65 -24.44 27.36
CA VAL A 272 -39.81 -25.20 27.92
C VAL A 272 -39.61 -26.67 27.55
N ALA A 273 -39.29 -27.50 28.55
CA ALA A 273 -39.77 -28.89 28.74
C ALA A 273 -38.78 -29.66 29.62
N ARG A 274 -38.86 -29.46 30.94
CA ARG A 274 -38.43 -30.52 31.87
C ARG A 274 -39.49 -31.62 31.77
N PRO A 275 -39.18 -32.87 31.40
CA PRO A 275 -40.11 -33.95 31.64
C PRO A 275 -40.18 -34.18 33.15
N ILE A 276 -41.35 -33.86 33.73
CA ILE A 276 -41.68 -34.24 35.09
C ILE A 276 -41.68 -35.77 35.12
N LEU A 277 -40.72 -36.35 35.84
CA LEU A 277 -40.75 -37.77 36.22
C LEU A 277 -42.04 -38.01 37.02
N SER A 278 -43.07 -38.49 36.34
CA SER A 278 -44.27 -38.98 36.99
C SER A 278 -43.89 -40.23 37.79
N ARG A 279 -44.00 -40.10 39.10
CA ARG A 279 -43.89 -41.18 40.08
C ARG A 279 -45.03 -42.17 39.79
N ILE A 280 -44.74 -43.25 39.07
CA ILE A 280 -45.65 -44.39 38.95
C ILE A 280 -45.60 -45.15 40.27
N ARG A 281 -46.79 -45.28 40.88
CA ARG A 281 -47.07 -46.04 42.08
C ARG A 281 -47.74 -47.34 41.64
N GLN A 282 -47.05 -48.46 41.77
CA GLN A 282 -47.61 -49.79 41.98
C GLN A 282 -46.64 -50.58 42.86
#